data_AF-A0A3E1EMY6-F1
#
_entry.id   AF-A0A3E1EMY6-F1
#
_cell.length_a   1.000
_cell.length_b   1.000
_cell.length_c   1.000
_cell.angle_alpha   90.00
_cell.angle_beta   90.00
_cell.angle_gamma   90.00
#
_symmetry.space_group_name_H-M   'P 1'
#
loop_
_entity.id
_entity.type
_entity.pdbx_description
1 polymer ?
#
loop_
_entity_poly.entity_id
_entity_poly.type
_entity_poly.pdbx_seq_one_letter_code
_entity_poly.pdbx_strand_id
1 'polypeptide(L)'
;MTRLIALFLTACAPPASTDQPPKNPPKETASESVPEPDNGYQLHSDPSGRPYFAEEHGAYLTQFLAAMKEPSLFDRGDKRPEFEVRFLWLRTFHDPISIRIWSTPKGYMVRTVRIKQNEDYSLAGTLVDTTRLLDDAETKAFTAALTKAPLAAPMNETEETAGDGGIDGASWIFESSMEKKYQKLDFWCLEHFGPIRYETLVEDTSKIRDTSSLLKFALTLLELSKLNIPKEDIY
;
A
#
# COMPACT_ATOMS: atom_id res chain seq x y z
N MET A 1 29.14 -46.59 38.34
CA MET A 1 28.43 -46.31 39.61
C MET A 1 26.94 -46.37 39.33
N THR A 2 26.33 -47.46 39.79
CA THR A 2 24.94 -47.87 39.58
C THR A 2 24.04 -47.24 40.63
N ARG A 3 22.84 -46.74 40.27
CA ARG A 3 21.64 -46.88 41.11
C ARG A 3 20.34 -46.62 40.33
N LEU A 4 19.68 -47.75 40.09
CA LEU A 4 18.25 -47.93 39.86
C LEU A 4 17.47 -47.43 41.10
N ILE A 5 16.37 -46.71 40.91
CA ILE A 5 15.27 -46.66 41.89
C ILE A 5 13.95 -46.81 41.14
N ALA A 6 13.15 -47.76 41.60
CA ALA A 6 11.86 -48.16 41.08
C ALA A 6 10.74 -47.82 42.07
N LEU A 7 9.55 -47.60 41.51
CA LEU A 7 8.18 -47.71 42.06
C LEU A 7 7.80 -46.94 43.34
N PHE A 8 6.65 -46.23 43.28
CA PHE A 8 5.37 -46.74 43.81
C PHE A 8 4.18 -45.89 43.31
N LEU A 9 3.11 -46.57 42.89
CA LEU A 9 1.77 -46.01 42.67
C LEU A 9 1.13 -45.60 44.00
N THR A 10 0.34 -44.52 44.03
CA THR A 10 -0.91 -44.48 44.78
C THR A 10 -1.90 -43.51 44.12
N ALA A 11 -3.05 -44.04 43.72
CA ALA A 11 -4.20 -43.30 43.26
C ALA A 11 -4.96 -42.71 44.46
N CYS A 12 -5.38 -41.45 44.36
CA CYS A 12 -6.43 -40.87 45.20
C CYS A 12 -7.45 -40.20 44.29
N ALA A 13 -8.63 -40.81 44.20
CA ALA A 13 -9.81 -40.20 43.60
C ALA A 13 -10.38 -39.15 44.56
N PRO A 14 -10.79 -37.96 44.07
CA PRO A 14 -11.57 -37.02 44.87
C PRO A 14 -13.06 -37.43 44.91
N PRO A 15 -13.78 -37.10 45.99
CA PRO A 15 -15.19 -37.43 46.15
C PRO A 15 -16.10 -36.59 45.23
N ALA A 16 -17.24 -37.20 44.88
CA ALA A 16 -18.32 -36.61 44.11
C ALA A 16 -18.83 -35.30 44.72
N SER A 17 -18.81 -34.23 43.93
CA SER A 17 -19.46 -32.97 44.24
C SER A 17 -20.94 -33.07 43.86
N THR A 18 -21.81 -32.89 44.84
CA THR A 18 -23.26 -32.76 44.67
C THR A 18 -23.60 -31.48 43.91
N ASP A 19 -24.22 -31.67 42.75
CA ASP A 19 -24.95 -30.65 41.99
C ASP A 19 -26.11 -30.08 42.82
N GLN A 20 -26.14 -28.75 42.95
CA GLN A 20 -27.39 -28.00 43.01
C GLN A 20 -27.36 -26.95 41.90
N PRO A 21 -28.35 -26.93 41.00
CA PRO A 21 -28.42 -25.91 39.96
C PRO A 21 -28.79 -24.55 40.59
N PRO A 22 -28.13 -23.45 40.21
CA PRO A 22 -28.51 -22.13 40.66
C PRO A 22 -29.89 -21.76 40.11
N LYS A 23 -30.79 -21.35 41.02
CA LYS A 23 -32.08 -20.76 40.69
C LYS A 23 -31.87 -19.36 40.14
N ASN A 24 -32.33 -19.17 38.91
CA ASN A 24 -32.54 -17.92 38.17
C ASN A 24 -31.27 -17.13 37.77
N PRO A 25 -30.95 -17.04 36.47
CA PRO A 25 -29.98 -16.05 36.01
C PRO A 25 -30.53 -14.63 36.26
N PRO A 26 -29.66 -13.66 36.58
CA PRO A 26 -30.05 -12.26 36.59
C PRO A 26 -30.57 -11.88 35.20
N LYS A 27 -31.68 -11.14 35.19
CA LYS A 27 -32.29 -10.59 33.98
C LYS A 27 -31.24 -9.74 33.26
N GLU A 28 -30.67 -10.27 32.18
CA GLU A 28 -29.85 -9.50 31.25
C GLU A 28 -30.72 -8.34 30.77
N THR A 29 -30.44 -7.16 31.32
CA THR A 29 -30.80 -5.91 30.67
C THR A 29 -30.06 -5.97 29.35
N ALA A 30 -30.79 -6.23 28.27
CA ALA A 30 -30.26 -6.06 26.92
C ALA A 30 -29.75 -4.62 26.85
N SER A 31 -28.43 -4.44 26.97
CA SER A 31 -27.82 -3.25 26.44
C SER A 31 -28.13 -3.35 24.96
N GLU A 32 -28.99 -2.45 24.46
CA GLU A 32 -28.99 -2.10 23.05
C GLU A 32 -27.53 -1.84 22.71
N SER A 33 -26.88 -2.83 22.07
CA SER A 33 -25.63 -2.59 21.38
C SER A 33 -26.01 -1.55 20.34
N VAL A 34 -25.67 -0.29 20.64
CA VAL A 34 -25.61 0.74 19.62
C VAL A 34 -24.82 0.09 18.50
N PRO A 35 -25.41 -0.14 17.32
CA PRO A 35 -24.65 -0.70 16.22
C PRO A 35 -23.42 0.18 16.08
N GLU A 36 -22.22 -0.41 16.20
CA GLU A 36 -21.01 0.32 15.84
C GLU A 36 -21.30 0.92 14.47
N PRO A 37 -21.07 2.25 14.30
CA PRO A 37 -21.30 2.86 13.01
C PRO A 37 -20.59 1.98 11.99
N ASP A 38 -21.34 1.53 10.99
CA ASP A 38 -20.78 0.87 9.83
C ASP A 38 -19.60 1.75 9.41
N ASN A 39 -18.37 1.27 9.69
CA ASN A 39 -17.12 1.99 9.42
C ASN A 39 -16.86 1.93 7.92
N GLY A 40 -17.89 2.28 7.13
CA GLY A 40 -17.88 2.37 5.70
C GLY A 40 -16.69 3.22 5.31
N TYR A 41 -15.86 2.64 4.46
CA TYR A 41 -14.81 3.26 3.67
C TYR A 41 -14.70 4.79 3.82
N GLN A 42 -14.07 5.26 4.91
CA GLN A 42 -13.94 6.69 5.17
C GLN A 42 -12.92 7.28 4.21
N LEU A 43 -13.37 8.20 3.35
CA LEU A 43 -12.45 8.95 2.49
C LEU A 43 -11.60 9.89 3.35
N HIS A 44 -10.29 9.82 3.18
CA HIS A 44 -9.36 10.75 3.83
C HIS A 44 -8.97 11.88 2.87
N SER A 45 -8.84 13.08 3.42
CA SER A 45 -8.33 14.25 2.69
C SER A 45 -6.82 14.40 2.89
N ASP A 46 -6.19 15.14 1.98
CA ASP A 46 -4.80 15.54 2.13
C ASP A 46 -4.60 16.52 3.31
N PRO A 47 -3.35 16.85 3.69
CA PRO A 47 -3.08 17.79 4.78
C PRO A 47 -3.68 19.20 4.61
N SER A 48 -4.12 19.56 3.41
CA SER A 48 -4.80 20.83 3.11
C SER A 48 -6.33 20.69 3.03
N GLY A 49 -6.88 19.52 3.37
CA GLY A 49 -8.32 19.24 3.31
C GLY A 49 -8.85 18.96 1.90
N ARG A 50 -7.98 18.64 0.94
CA ARG A 50 -8.36 18.40 -0.46
C ARG A 50 -8.51 16.92 -0.76
N PRO A 51 -9.36 16.55 -1.74
CA PRO A 51 -9.45 15.16 -2.15
C PRO A 51 -8.16 14.72 -2.85
N TYR A 52 -7.77 13.46 -2.67
CA TYR A 52 -6.64 12.87 -3.39
C TYR A 52 -6.95 12.61 -4.87
N PHE A 53 -8.23 12.39 -5.21
CA PHE A 53 -8.67 11.96 -6.54
C PHE A 53 -9.95 12.69 -6.99
N ALA A 54 -10.27 12.61 -8.29
CA ALA A 54 -11.45 13.25 -8.88
C ALA A 54 -12.77 12.54 -8.55
N GLU A 55 -12.75 11.22 -8.48
CA GLU A 55 -13.90 10.36 -8.17
C GLU A 55 -13.71 9.67 -6.82
N GLU A 56 -14.73 8.95 -6.34
CA GLU A 56 -14.66 8.09 -5.15
C GLU A 56 -13.77 6.85 -5.39
N HIS A 57 -12.50 7.07 -5.69
CA HIS A 57 -11.51 6.01 -5.78
C HIS A 57 -11.07 5.63 -4.35
N GLY A 58 -11.65 4.52 -3.88
CA GLY A 58 -11.23 3.68 -2.76
C GLY A 58 -10.67 4.38 -1.52
N ALA A 59 -11.47 4.45 -0.45
CA ALA A 59 -11.00 4.87 0.89
C ALA A 59 -9.70 4.20 1.32
N TYR A 60 -9.51 2.94 0.92
CA TYR A 60 -8.32 2.15 1.18
C TYR A 60 -7.02 2.85 0.76
N LEU A 61 -6.98 3.53 -0.39
CA LEU A 61 -5.78 4.23 -0.85
C LEU A 61 -5.55 5.54 -0.08
N THR A 62 -6.64 6.28 0.15
CA THR A 62 -6.58 7.61 0.78
C THR A 62 -6.08 7.57 2.22
N GLN A 63 -6.36 6.50 2.98
CA GLN A 63 -5.84 6.35 4.34
C GLN A 63 -4.32 6.28 4.40
N PHE A 64 -3.66 5.57 3.48
CA PHE A 64 -2.19 5.47 3.47
C PHE A 64 -1.56 6.82 3.11
N LEU A 65 -2.10 7.49 2.11
CA LEU A 65 -1.62 8.82 1.70
C LEU A 65 -1.78 9.84 2.83
N ALA A 66 -2.92 9.83 3.53
CA ALA A 66 -3.17 10.69 4.67
C ALA A 66 -2.23 10.38 5.85
N ALA A 67 -2.00 9.10 6.17
CA ALA A 67 -1.06 8.68 7.21
C ALA A 67 0.38 9.09 6.87
N MET A 68 0.76 9.06 5.59
CA MET A 68 2.06 9.55 5.09
C MET A 68 2.14 11.08 4.97
N LYS A 69 1.03 11.78 5.26
CA LYS A 69 0.88 13.23 5.09
C LYS A 69 1.25 13.69 3.68
N GLU A 70 0.95 12.85 2.70
CA GLU A 70 1.21 13.18 1.31
C GLU A 70 0.18 14.22 0.84
N PRO A 71 0.59 15.28 0.11
CA PRO A 71 -0.37 16.18 -0.53
C PRO A 71 -1.13 15.49 -1.67
N SER A 72 -2.33 15.99 -2.00
CA SER A 72 -3.04 15.60 -3.22
C SER A 72 -2.20 15.93 -4.44
N LEU A 73 -2.04 15.01 -5.38
CA LEU A 73 -1.47 15.34 -6.69
C LEU A 73 -2.57 15.81 -7.64
N PHE A 74 -3.82 15.46 -7.40
CA PHE A 74 -4.96 15.84 -8.22
C PHE A 74 -5.30 17.33 -8.09
N ASP A 75 -5.51 17.81 -6.85
CA ASP A 75 -5.96 19.17 -6.57
C ASP A 75 -4.91 19.98 -5.78
N ARG A 76 -3.99 20.63 -6.51
CA ARG A 76 -2.91 21.46 -5.94
C ARG A 76 -3.17 22.97 -6.07
N GLY A 77 -4.23 23.38 -6.76
CA GLY A 77 -4.47 24.79 -7.08
C GLY A 77 -3.24 25.45 -7.73
N ASP A 78 -3.02 26.74 -7.43
CA ASP A 78 -1.97 27.54 -8.10
C ASP A 78 -0.54 27.27 -7.65
N LYS A 79 -0.33 26.51 -6.55
CA LYS A 79 1.01 26.22 -6.00
C LYS A 79 1.60 24.90 -6.51
N ARG A 80 1.05 24.35 -7.59
CA ARG A 80 1.49 23.07 -8.15
C ARG A 80 2.86 23.22 -8.81
N PRO A 81 3.81 22.31 -8.54
CA PRO A 81 5.01 22.19 -9.38
C PRO A 81 4.62 21.98 -10.85
N GLU A 82 5.50 22.41 -11.76
CA GLU A 82 5.33 22.13 -13.20
C GLU A 82 5.29 20.63 -13.48
N PHE A 83 6.09 19.89 -12.71
CA PHE A 83 6.25 18.45 -12.81
C PHE A 83 6.25 17.83 -11.42
N GLU A 84 5.44 16.79 -11.24
CA GLU A 84 5.44 15.98 -10.03
C GLU A 84 4.95 14.56 -10.32
N VAL A 85 5.62 13.58 -9.71
CA VAL A 85 5.25 12.16 -9.80
C VAL A 85 5.30 11.54 -8.42
N ARG A 86 4.44 10.56 -8.17
CA ARG A 86 4.43 9.73 -6.97
C ARG A 86 4.33 8.27 -7.36
N PHE A 87 5.17 7.45 -6.76
CA PHE A 87 5.01 6.00 -6.71
C PHE A 87 4.58 5.64 -5.29
N LEU A 88 3.43 5.00 -5.15
CA LEU A 88 2.95 4.44 -3.91
C LEU A 88 2.89 2.92 -4.07
N TRP A 89 3.52 2.23 -3.15
CA TRP A 89 3.64 0.78 -3.15
C TRP A 89 3.02 0.23 -1.88
N LEU A 90 1.82 -0.33 -2.02
CA LEU A 90 1.06 -0.91 -0.93
C LEU A 90 1.20 -2.42 -0.99
N ARG A 91 1.93 -3.00 -0.04
CA ARG A 91 2.20 -4.44 -0.01
C ARG A 91 1.44 -5.05 1.15
N THR A 92 0.80 -6.19 0.91
CA THR A 92 -0.03 -6.85 1.92
C THR A 92 0.79 -7.21 3.16
N PHE A 93 2.01 -7.75 2.97
CA PHE A 93 2.83 -8.29 4.07
C PHE A 93 4.02 -7.41 4.44
N HIS A 94 4.12 -6.21 3.87
CA HIS A 94 5.25 -5.32 4.11
C HIS A 94 4.79 -3.89 4.34
N ASP A 95 5.64 -3.11 4.98
CA ASP A 95 5.41 -1.70 5.22
C ASP A 95 5.17 -0.93 3.89
N PRO A 96 4.07 -0.16 3.80
CA PRO A 96 3.78 0.71 2.66
C PRO A 96 4.85 1.78 2.45
N ILE A 97 5.14 2.08 1.17
CA ILE A 97 6.16 3.05 0.77
C ILE A 97 5.56 4.07 -0.20
N SER A 98 5.80 5.36 0.02
CA SER A 98 5.58 6.42 -0.96
C SER A 98 6.90 7.10 -1.32
N ILE A 99 7.13 7.27 -2.63
CA ILE A 99 8.25 8.02 -3.18
C ILE A 99 7.67 9.08 -4.10
N ARG A 100 7.84 10.35 -3.72
CA ARG A 100 7.36 11.51 -4.49
C ARG A 100 8.54 12.33 -4.99
N ILE A 101 8.56 12.62 -6.28
CA ILE A 101 9.56 13.49 -6.91
C ILE A 101 8.86 14.68 -7.56
N TRP A 102 9.37 15.88 -7.31
CA TRP A 102 8.84 17.10 -7.93
C TRP A 102 9.94 18.06 -8.36
N SER A 103 9.65 18.88 -9.37
CA SER A 103 10.58 19.90 -9.84
C SER A 103 10.60 21.11 -8.91
N THR A 104 11.78 21.70 -8.78
CA THR A 104 12.02 22.97 -8.07
C THR A 104 13.02 23.81 -8.88
N PRO A 105 13.19 25.11 -8.56
CA PRO A 105 14.22 25.93 -9.20
C PRO A 105 15.65 25.42 -9.02
N LYS A 106 15.91 24.52 -8.05
CA LYS A 106 17.24 23.94 -7.77
C LYS A 106 17.46 22.56 -8.38
N GLY A 107 16.47 22.01 -9.09
CA GLY A 107 16.47 20.62 -9.57
C GLY A 107 15.31 19.82 -8.98
N TYR A 108 15.45 18.50 -8.93
CA TYR A 108 14.40 17.60 -8.44
C TYR A 108 14.57 17.30 -6.96
N MET A 109 13.47 17.45 -6.21
CA MET A 109 13.39 16.98 -4.84
C MET A 109 12.76 15.59 -4.83
N VAL A 110 13.25 14.70 -3.98
CA VAL A 110 12.64 13.42 -3.66
C VAL A 110 12.22 13.43 -2.18
N ARG A 111 10.98 13.01 -1.92
CA ARG A 111 10.49 12.63 -0.59
C ARG A 111 10.22 11.14 -0.57
N THR A 112 10.64 10.49 0.49
CA THR A 112 10.41 9.07 0.72
C THR A 112 9.78 8.88 2.09
N VAL A 113 8.62 8.22 2.11
CA VAL A 113 7.91 7.87 3.33
C VAL A 113 7.72 6.36 3.38
N ARG A 114 8.07 5.73 4.50
CA ARG A 114 7.73 4.34 4.81
C ARG A 114 6.98 4.34 6.14
N ILE A 115 5.79 3.75 6.18
CA ILE A 115 4.99 3.66 7.40
C ILE A 115 4.95 2.23 7.90
N LYS A 116 4.96 2.06 9.22
CA LYS A 116 4.86 0.75 9.85
C LYS A 116 3.44 0.23 9.69
N GLN A 117 3.32 -1.01 9.21
CA GLN A 117 2.07 -1.75 9.24
C GLN A 117 2.16 -2.85 10.31
N ASN A 118 1.09 -2.99 11.09
CA ASN A 118 0.91 -4.07 12.05
C ASN A 118 0.41 -5.35 11.35
N GLU A 119 0.41 -6.46 12.08
CA GLU A 119 -0.09 -7.76 11.57
C GLU A 119 -1.59 -7.73 11.27
N ASP A 120 -2.35 -6.85 11.92
CA ASP A 120 -3.78 -6.62 11.69
C ASP A 120 -4.04 -5.58 10.57
N TYR A 121 -3.01 -5.22 9.80
CA TYR A 121 -3.03 -4.22 8.73
C TYR A 121 -3.25 -2.77 9.20
N SER A 122 -3.30 -2.51 10.50
CA SER A 122 -3.37 -1.15 11.03
C SER A 122 -2.05 -0.39 10.85
N LEU A 123 -2.14 0.93 10.68
CA LEU A 123 -0.99 1.80 10.50
C LEU A 123 -0.43 2.24 11.86
N ALA A 124 0.84 1.93 12.12
CA ALA A 124 1.47 2.07 13.44
C ALA A 124 2.47 3.23 13.55
N GLY A 125 2.51 4.11 12.55
CA GLY A 125 3.37 5.31 12.53
C GLY A 125 4.41 5.29 11.42
N THR A 126 5.29 6.29 11.42
CA THR A 126 6.26 6.54 10.34
C THR A 126 7.63 5.96 10.70
N LEU A 127 8.16 5.08 9.85
CA LEU A 127 9.51 4.50 9.99
C LEU A 127 10.57 5.36 9.30
N VAL A 128 10.24 5.88 8.13
CA VAL A 128 11.11 6.76 7.33
C VAL A 128 10.26 7.92 6.82
N ASP A 129 10.78 9.13 6.94
CA ASP A 129 10.28 10.33 6.25
C ASP A 129 11.47 11.23 5.96
N THR A 130 11.97 11.14 4.72
CA THR A 130 13.14 11.90 4.29
C THR A 130 12.76 12.74 3.09
N THR A 131 13.35 13.92 3.00
CA THR A 131 13.21 14.81 1.84
C THR A 131 14.57 15.38 1.51
N ARG A 132 15.00 15.25 0.25
CA ARG A 132 16.32 15.68 -0.20
C ARG A 132 16.31 16.08 -1.66
N LEU A 133 17.33 16.83 -2.06
CA LEU A 133 17.62 17.09 -3.47
C LEU A 133 18.24 15.83 -4.09
N LEU A 134 17.89 15.53 -5.34
CA LEU A 134 18.62 14.57 -6.15
C LEU A 134 19.95 15.18 -6.61
N ASP A 135 21.01 14.38 -6.60
CA ASP A 135 22.27 14.79 -7.22
C ASP A 135 22.21 14.69 -8.76
N ASP A 136 23.30 15.06 -9.44
CA ASP A 136 23.36 15.06 -10.91
C ASP A 136 23.20 13.66 -11.51
N ALA A 137 23.81 12.64 -10.89
CA ALA A 137 23.75 11.26 -11.37
C ALA A 137 22.35 10.67 -11.18
N GLU A 138 21.74 10.94 -10.03
CA GLU A 138 20.37 10.57 -9.70
C GLU A 138 19.35 11.28 -10.61
N THR A 139 19.55 12.57 -10.86
CA THR A 139 18.71 13.34 -11.79
C THR A 139 18.78 12.75 -13.20
N LYS A 140 19.97 12.36 -13.66
CA LYS A 140 20.14 11.70 -14.96
C LYS A 140 19.44 10.34 -15.00
N ALA A 141 19.57 9.53 -13.95
CA ALA A 141 18.90 8.22 -13.88
C ALA A 141 17.37 8.39 -13.88
N PHE A 142 16.85 9.29 -13.04
CA PHE A 142 15.45 9.63 -12.95
C PHE A 142 14.87 10.07 -14.30
N THR A 143 15.48 11.06 -14.95
CA THR A 143 14.98 11.61 -16.23
C THR A 143 15.04 10.58 -17.36
N ALA A 144 16.07 9.71 -17.38
CA ALA A 144 16.18 8.62 -18.36
C ALA A 144 15.08 7.56 -18.18
N ALA A 145 14.71 7.24 -16.93
CA ALA A 145 13.62 6.32 -16.64
C ALA A 145 12.25 6.96 -16.92
N LEU A 146 12.05 8.21 -16.50
CA LEU A 146 10.82 8.97 -16.70
C LEU A 146 10.45 9.09 -18.19
N THR A 147 11.43 9.41 -19.05
CA THR A 147 11.20 9.55 -20.50
C THR A 147 10.66 8.28 -21.15
N LYS A 148 10.91 7.11 -20.54
CA LYS A 148 10.43 5.81 -21.03
C LYS A 148 9.13 5.36 -20.37
N ALA A 149 8.75 5.98 -19.24
CA ALA A 149 7.59 5.57 -18.47
C ALA A 149 6.29 6.13 -19.09
N PRO A 150 5.30 5.27 -19.42
CA PRO A 150 4.04 5.71 -20.02
C PRO A 150 3.06 6.31 -18.98
N LEU A 151 3.48 7.35 -18.25
CA LEU A 151 2.72 7.96 -17.14
C LEU A 151 1.67 9.00 -17.59
N ALA A 152 1.81 9.53 -18.80
CA ALA A 152 0.96 10.62 -19.29
C ALA A 152 -0.40 10.15 -19.84
N ALA A 153 -0.53 8.86 -20.17
CA ALA A 153 -1.74 8.30 -20.74
C ALA A 153 -2.57 7.58 -19.66
N PRO A 154 -3.90 7.82 -19.60
CA PRO A 154 -4.78 7.07 -18.70
C PRO A 154 -4.78 5.59 -19.04
N MET A 155 -5.19 4.74 -18.11
CA MET A 155 -5.46 3.32 -18.40
C MET A 155 -6.63 3.22 -19.37
N ASN A 156 -6.56 2.24 -20.28
CA ASN A 156 -7.72 1.80 -21.04
C ASN A 156 -8.43 0.66 -20.31
N GLU A 157 -9.66 0.36 -20.70
CA GLU A 157 -10.49 -0.69 -20.08
C GLU A 157 -9.81 -2.07 -20.02
N THR A 158 -9.03 -2.41 -21.05
CA THR A 158 -8.25 -3.66 -21.08
C THR A 158 -7.16 -3.66 -20.01
N GLU A 159 -6.49 -2.53 -19.80
CA GLU A 159 -5.47 -2.36 -18.77
C GLU A 159 -6.07 -2.33 -17.36
N GLU A 160 -7.23 -1.71 -17.17
CA GLU A 160 -7.95 -1.71 -15.88
C GLU A 160 -8.33 -3.14 -15.49
N THR A 161 -8.95 -3.87 -16.41
CA THR A 161 -9.33 -5.28 -16.19
C THR A 161 -8.12 -6.16 -15.91
N ALA A 162 -7.02 -5.95 -16.64
CA ALA A 162 -5.79 -6.69 -16.45
C ALA A 162 -5.08 -6.33 -15.14
N GLY A 163 -5.14 -5.06 -14.74
CA GLY A 163 -4.50 -4.52 -13.55
C GLY A 163 -5.15 -4.93 -12.23
N ASP A 164 -6.35 -5.49 -12.25
CA ASP A 164 -7.07 -5.94 -11.04
C ASP A 164 -6.68 -7.37 -10.57
N GLY A 165 -5.76 -8.04 -11.25
CA GLY A 165 -5.37 -9.42 -10.97
C GLY A 165 -3.86 -9.60 -10.77
N GLY A 166 -3.45 -10.41 -9.79
CA GLY A 166 -2.03 -10.56 -9.47
C GLY A 166 -1.77 -11.45 -8.26
N ILE A 167 -0.50 -11.82 -8.07
CA ILE A 167 -0.07 -12.86 -7.11
C ILE A 167 0.94 -12.38 -6.07
N ASP A 168 1.53 -11.18 -6.23
CA ASP A 168 2.52 -10.61 -5.31
C ASP A 168 1.87 -9.94 -4.07
N GLY A 169 0.56 -9.72 -4.10
CA GLY A 169 -0.16 -9.03 -3.04
C GLY A 169 0.24 -7.56 -2.90
N ALA A 170 0.66 -6.92 -3.99
CA ALA A 170 1.10 -5.53 -3.99
C ALA A 170 0.34 -4.66 -5.01
N SER A 171 -0.16 -3.51 -4.56
CA SER A 171 -0.61 -2.44 -5.44
C SER A 171 0.57 -1.52 -5.76
N TRP A 172 0.80 -1.32 -7.06
CA TRP A 172 1.80 -0.44 -7.65
C TRP A 172 1.09 0.77 -8.25
N ILE A 173 0.96 1.83 -7.46
CA ILE A 173 0.22 3.03 -7.87
C ILE A 173 1.21 4.10 -8.34
N PHE A 174 1.00 4.58 -9.56
CA PHE A 174 1.73 5.70 -10.13
C PHE A 174 0.80 6.88 -10.31
N GLU A 175 1.19 8.03 -9.78
CA GLU A 175 0.52 9.29 -10.02
C GLU A 175 1.47 10.24 -10.71
N SER A 176 0.95 10.98 -11.69
CA SER A 176 1.70 12.03 -12.35
C SER A 176 0.88 13.30 -12.48
N SER A 177 1.58 14.41 -12.38
CA SER A 177 1.08 15.76 -12.57
C SER A 177 2.06 16.47 -13.49
N MET A 178 1.76 16.47 -14.79
CA MET A 178 2.61 17.06 -15.82
C MET A 178 1.78 18.05 -16.63
N GLU A 179 2.28 19.29 -16.80
CA GLU A 179 1.55 20.35 -17.54
C GLU A 179 0.12 20.55 -16.99
N LYS A 180 -0.03 20.45 -15.67
CA LYS A 180 -1.31 20.53 -14.95
C LYS A 180 -2.30 19.39 -15.25
N LYS A 181 -1.93 18.37 -16.02
CA LYS A 181 -2.74 17.16 -16.22
C LYS A 181 -2.37 16.13 -15.15
N TYR A 182 -3.39 15.69 -14.43
CA TYR A 182 -3.28 14.61 -13.46
C TYR A 182 -3.54 13.26 -14.14
N GLN A 183 -2.75 12.24 -13.81
CA GLN A 183 -2.98 10.85 -14.21
C GLN A 183 -2.69 9.93 -13.03
N LYS A 184 -3.47 8.86 -12.91
CA LYS A 184 -3.28 7.76 -11.96
C LYS A 184 -3.28 6.45 -12.71
N LEU A 185 -2.27 5.62 -12.47
CA LEU A 185 -2.21 4.23 -12.89
C LEU A 185 -2.17 3.38 -11.63
N ASP A 186 -3.02 2.36 -11.56
CA ASP A 186 -3.13 1.47 -10.40
C ASP A 186 -3.05 0.03 -10.91
N PHE A 187 -2.05 -0.70 -10.41
CA PHE A 187 -1.76 -2.05 -10.85
C PHE A 187 -1.63 -2.95 -9.63
N TRP A 188 -2.50 -3.94 -9.50
CA TRP A 188 -2.29 -5.08 -8.63
C TRP A 188 -1.31 -6.04 -9.31
N CYS A 189 -0.08 -6.13 -8.80
CA CYS A 189 1.05 -6.90 -9.35
C CYS A 189 1.58 -6.43 -10.73
N LEU A 190 2.59 -5.56 -10.71
CA LEU A 190 3.17 -5.01 -11.95
C LEU A 190 4.09 -5.98 -12.71
N GLU A 191 4.83 -6.84 -11.99
CA GLU A 191 5.78 -7.79 -12.62
C GLU A 191 5.06 -8.96 -13.28
N HIS A 192 4.00 -9.46 -12.64
CA HIS A 192 3.19 -10.55 -13.17
C HIS A 192 1.92 -10.00 -13.82
N PHE A 193 2.11 -9.06 -14.74
CA PHE A 193 1.23 -9.00 -15.91
C PHE A 193 1.39 -10.32 -16.71
N GLY A 194 0.96 -11.43 -16.12
CA GLY A 194 1.32 -12.79 -16.47
C GLY A 194 0.15 -13.78 -16.36
N PRO A 195 0.18 -14.86 -17.15
CA PRO A 195 -0.95 -15.48 -17.86
C PRO A 195 -2.08 -16.10 -17.02
N ILE A 196 -1.98 -16.12 -15.69
CA ILE A 196 -2.90 -16.86 -14.79
C ILE A 196 -4.35 -16.34 -14.91
N ARG A 197 -4.55 -15.09 -15.39
CA ARG A 197 -5.86 -14.55 -15.78
C ARG A 197 -5.98 -14.06 -17.23
N TYR A 198 -4.86 -13.85 -17.94
CA TYR A 198 -4.88 -13.20 -19.26
C TYR A 198 -5.53 -14.05 -20.35
N GLU A 199 -5.20 -15.35 -20.40
CA GLU A 199 -5.69 -16.23 -21.47
C GLU A 199 -7.21 -16.45 -21.42
N THR A 200 -7.85 -16.13 -20.29
CA THR A 200 -9.30 -16.30 -20.08
C THR A 200 -10.09 -15.00 -19.95
N LEU A 201 -9.47 -13.86 -19.64
CA LEU A 201 -10.19 -12.59 -19.38
C LEU A 201 -9.87 -11.45 -20.35
N VAL A 202 -8.76 -11.50 -21.09
CA VAL A 202 -8.35 -10.40 -21.98
C VAL A 202 -8.18 -10.90 -23.41
N GLU A 203 -9.10 -10.51 -24.29
CA GLU A 203 -9.12 -10.95 -25.69
C GLU A 203 -7.98 -10.37 -26.54
N ASP A 204 -7.37 -9.24 -26.12
CA ASP A 204 -6.35 -8.54 -26.90
C ASP A 204 -5.28 -7.88 -26.01
N THR A 205 -4.19 -8.63 -25.77
CA THR A 205 -3.04 -8.15 -25.00
C THR A 205 -2.23 -7.06 -25.73
N SER A 206 -2.46 -6.83 -27.04
CA SER A 206 -1.76 -5.76 -27.77
C SER A 206 -2.18 -4.35 -27.34
N LYS A 207 -3.30 -4.24 -26.62
CA LYS A 207 -3.81 -3.00 -26.03
C LYS A 207 -3.16 -2.63 -24.69
N ILE A 208 -2.35 -3.52 -24.11
CA ILE A 208 -1.69 -3.28 -22.83
C ILE A 208 -0.39 -2.53 -23.07
N ARG A 209 -0.15 -1.42 -22.35
CA ARG A 209 1.12 -0.68 -22.38
C ARG A 209 2.29 -1.56 -21.98
N ASP A 210 3.50 -1.15 -22.37
CA ASP A 210 4.72 -1.79 -21.88
C ASP A 210 4.90 -1.56 -20.37
N THR A 211 4.51 -2.56 -19.58
CA THR A 211 4.67 -2.56 -18.12
C THR A 211 6.12 -2.77 -17.69
N SER A 212 6.99 -3.28 -18.56
CA SER A 212 8.43 -3.42 -18.27
C SER A 212 9.09 -2.07 -18.05
N SER A 213 8.67 -1.05 -18.80
CA SER A 213 9.16 0.32 -18.63
C SER A 213 8.64 0.97 -17.34
N LEU A 214 7.41 0.66 -16.92
CA LEU A 214 6.88 1.08 -15.61
C LEU A 214 7.59 0.40 -14.45
N LEU A 215 7.86 -0.91 -14.55
CA LEU A 215 8.60 -1.65 -13.54
C LEU A 215 10.01 -1.07 -13.36
N LYS A 216 10.73 -0.86 -14.46
CA LYS A 216 12.05 -0.21 -14.43
C LYS A 216 11.99 1.19 -13.81
N PHE A 217 10.94 1.94 -14.09
CA PHE A 217 10.72 3.24 -13.47
C PHE A 217 10.51 3.12 -11.96
N ALA A 218 9.65 2.22 -11.49
CA ALA A 218 9.44 1.97 -10.06
C ALA A 218 10.71 1.54 -9.33
N LEU A 219 11.47 0.61 -9.91
CA LEU A 219 12.77 0.16 -9.37
C LEU A 219 13.77 1.32 -9.30
N THR A 220 13.80 2.19 -10.31
CA THR A 220 14.62 3.41 -10.27
C THR A 220 14.20 4.31 -9.11
N LEU A 221 12.90 4.50 -8.87
CA LEU A 221 12.41 5.29 -7.73
C LEU A 221 12.80 4.66 -6.39
N LEU A 222 12.72 3.34 -6.26
CA LEU A 222 13.16 2.62 -5.06
C LEU A 222 14.66 2.80 -4.82
N GLU A 223 15.51 2.73 -5.84
CA GLU A 223 16.94 3.02 -5.73
C GLU A 223 17.20 4.48 -5.29
N LEU A 224 16.44 5.43 -5.86
CA LEU A 224 16.52 6.85 -5.49
C LEU A 224 16.05 7.11 -4.06
N SER A 225 15.15 6.28 -3.53
CA SER A 225 14.64 6.42 -2.16
C SER A 225 15.70 6.19 -1.08
N LYS A 226 16.80 5.49 -1.42
CA LYS A 226 17.83 5.01 -0.49
C LYS A 226 17.29 4.14 0.64
N LEU A 227 16.07 3.60 0.50
CA LEU A 227 15.56 2.59 1.42
C LEU A 227 16.38 1.32 1.27
N ASN A 228 16.75 0.71 2.40
CA ASN A 228 17.29 -0.63 2.42
C ASN A 228 16.12 -1.62 2.33
N ILE A 229 15.76 -1.99 1.10
CA ILE A 229 14.73 -2.99 0.82
C ILE A 229 15.48 -4.27 0.45
N PRO A 230 15.32 -5.37 1.21
CA PRO A 230 15.86 -6.66 0.83
C PRO A 230 15.43 -7.02 -0.59
N LYS A 231 16.32 -7.63 -1.38
CA LYS A 231 16.01 -7.91 -2.80
C LYS A 231 14.85 -8.90 -2.93
N GLU A 232 14.74 -9.79 -1.96
CA GLU A 232 13.65 -10.74 -1.79
C GLU A 232 12.30 -10.07 -1.43
N ASP A 233 12.29 -8.80 -1.00
CA ASP A 233 11.08 -8.04 -0.71
C ASP A 233 10.60 -7.20 -1.92
N ILE A 234 11.35 -7.24 -3.03
CA ILE A 234 11.03 -6.55 -4.29
C ILE A 234 10.08 -7.39 -5.17
N TYR A 235 10.07 -8.71 -4.96
CA TYR A 235 9.43 -9.71 -5.82
C TYR A 235 8.55 -10.67 -5.01
#